data_AF-F9RG72-F1
#
_entry.id   AF-F9RG72-F1
#
_cell.length_a   1.000
_cell.length_b   1.000
_cell.length_c   1.000
_cell.angle_alpha   90.00
_cell.angle_beta   90.00
_cell.angle_gamma   90.00
#
_symmetry.space_group_name_H-M   'P 1'
#
loop_
_entity.id
_entity.type
_entity.pdbx_description
1 polymer ?
#
loop_
_entity_poly.entity_id
_entity_poly.type
_entity_poly.pdbx_seq_one_letter_code
_entity_poly.pdbx_strand_id
1 'polypeptide(L)'
;MEIQLNHSSNQESNFYLRALWATFRKTHGKCAWQFMPFKHGQSKTVHFGFMDINLGSVIEFSIQYEVKGVIKSLHLEGNFSKSELDSLHGLCLSADSIVSESCFIISTVLESQLPPFASSIGDEYRLFQNQLGESVLEVQVFAFDPDDAIHLAASKIQQVCDLLSVFTNSYVKMTKLICSNSFTDINQSSDFSGDLDWIDDHPIENGLITLANYQKLIINQMLQGNIKSQFVSGAAHFNNAAYLLRDYSLSKGAITDTAIVLYVSALEACAMTKEVTKDSCSSCGQVKYSIRRRVLDLVGEFLPKHLVKFIDGYYASRSKFLHEGIHSSTNNYFGKSIPQLSPNSDSGCHMPATIMPINLRDYVSYIFRGTAINGVLKS
;
A
#
# COMPACT_ATOMS: atom_id res chain seq x y z
N MET A 1 9.12 31.32 -16.41
CA MET A 1 10.56 31.18 -16.09
C MET A 1 10.95 29.74 -16.30
N GLU A 2 12.07 29.48 -16.98
CA GLU A 2 12.61 28.12 -17.19
C GLU A 2 13.96 27.97 -16.48
N ILE A 3 14.18 26.83 -15.82
CA ILE A 3 15.42 26.52 -15.07
C ILE A 3 15.92 25.13 -15.46
N GLN A 4 17.16 25.04 -15.94
CA GLN A 4 17.78 23.76 -16.32
C GLN A 4 18.42 23.09 -15.11
N LEU A 5 18.14 21.80 -14.90
CA LEU A 5 18.66 21.01 -13.77
C LEU A 5 19.41 19.73 -14.20
N ASN A 6 19.07 19.14 -15.36
CA ASN A 6 19.76 17.99 -15.97
C ASN A 6 20.08 16.83 -14.99
N HIS A 7 19.10 16.39 -14.21
CA HIS A 7 19.28 15.25 -13.32
C HIS A 7 19.54 13.94 -14.08
N SER A 8 20.20 13.00 -13.41
CA SER A 8 20.61 11.71 -13.96
C SER A 8 19.64 10.56 -13.63
N SER A 9 18.82 10.70 -12.58
CA SER A 9 17.93 9.63 -12.12
C SER A 9 16.60 10.11 -11.54
N ASN A 10 15.66 9.18 -11.41
CA ASN A 10 14.37 9.45 -10.75
C ASN A 10 14.54 9.67 -9.23
N GLN A 11 15.50 9.00 -8.61
CA GLN A 11 15.80 9.19 -7.19
C GLN A 11 16.32 10.60 -6.92
N GLU A 12 17.28 11.07 -7.72
CA GLU A 12 17.81 12.42 -7.68
C GLU A 12 16.71 13.46 -7.92
N SER A 13 15.87 13.24 -8.93
CA SER A 13 14.75 14.13 -9.24
C SER A 13 13.74 14.26 -8.09
N ASN A 14 13.38 13.15 -7.44
CA ASN A 14 12.46 13.18 -6.32
C ASN A 14 13.11 13.78 -5.06
N PHE A 15 14.39 13.52 -4.82
CA PHE A 15 15.15 14.12 -3.73
C PHE A 15 15.16 15.65 -3.85
N TYR A 16 15.51 16.15 -5.03
CA TYR A 16 15.49 17.58 -5.34
C TYR A 16 14.10 18.20 -5.14
N LEU A 17 13.03 17.57 -5.65
CA LEU A 17 11.69 18.12 -5.50
C LEU A 17 11.28 18.23 -4.03
N ARG A 18 11.59 17.21 -3.21
CA ARG A 18 11.35 17.25 -1.76
C ARG A 18 12.09 18.42 -1.09
N ALA A 19 13.37 18.60 -1.43
CA ALA A 19 14.18 19.71 -0.93
C ALA A 19 13.64 21.09 -1.38
N LEU A 20 13.17 21.18 -2.63
CA LEU A 20 12.60 22.41 -3.20
C LEU A 20 11.34 22.82 -2.46
N TRP A 21 10.42 21.88 -2.19
CA TRP A 21 9.19 22.19 -1.45
C TRP A 21 9.46 22.62 -0.01
N ALA A 22 10.41 21.95 0.65
CA ALA A 22 10.84 22.34 1.98
C ALA A 22 11.53 23.71 1.98
N THR A 23 12.32 24.02 0.95
CA THR A 23 12.96 25.32 0.75
C THR A 23 11.93 26.43 0.62
N PHE A 24 10.85 26.22 -0.15
CA PHE A 24 9.77 27.21 -0.24
C PHE A 24 9.04 27.41 1.09
N ARG A 25 8.72 26.34 1.83
CA ARG A 25 8.13 26.45 3.17
C ARG A 25 9.04 27.18 4.14
N LYS A 26 10.34 26.86 4.15
CA LYS A 26 11.34 27.51 5.01
C LYS A 26 11.49 28.99 4.69
N THR A 27 11.50 29.36 3.41
CA THR A 27 11.77 30.73 2.96
C THR A 27 10.53 31.63 3.03
N HIS A 28 9.36 31.10 2.67
CA HIS A 28 8.14 31.90 2.52
C HIS A 28 7.03 31.54 3.53
N GLY A 29 7.26 30.54 4.38
CA GLY A 29 6.29 30.07 5.38
C GLY A 29 5.13 29.25 4.80
N LYS A 30 5.12 28.99 3.48
CA LYS A 30 4.02 28.30 2.79
C LYS A 30 4.49 27.59 1.53
N CYS A 31 3.88 26.43 1.25
CA CYS A 31 3.94 25.74 -0.04
C CYS A 31 2.68 24.87 -0.15
N ALA A 32 1.57 25.50 -0.53
CA ALA A 32 0.27 24.83 -0.66
C ALA A 32 -0.01 24.52 -2.13
N TRP A 33 -0.67 23.40 -2.39
CA TRP A 33 -0.91 22.90 -3.74
C TRP A 33 -2.39 22.73 -4.05
N GLN A 34 -2.79 23.19 -5.23
CA GLN A 34 -3.86 22.58 -6.00
C GLN A 34 -3.21 21.54 -6.93
N PHE A 35 -3.01 20.33 -6.39
CA PHE A 35 -2.32 19.25 -7.10
C PHE A 35 -3.25 18.59 -8.13
N MET A 36 -2.95 18.78 -9.41
CA MET A 36 -3.75 18.30 -10.53
C MET A 36 -2.83 17.82 -11.65
N PRO A 37 -2.07 16.73 -11.43
CA PRO A 37 -1.01 16.36 -12.34
C PRO A 37 -1.57 15.87 -13.67
N PHE A 38 -1.04 16.37 -14.78
CA PHE A 38 -1.28 15.81 -16.10
C PHE A 38 -0.03 15.83 -16.97
N LYS A 39 0.03 14.88 -17.89
CA LYS A 39 1.19 14.65 -18.73
C LYS A 39 0.88 15.02 -20.17
N HIS A 40 1.67 15.90 -20.74
CA HIS A 40 1.64 16.19 -22.17
C HIS A 40 2.74 15.38 -22.88
N GLY A 41 2.35 14.28 -23.53
CA GLY A 41 3.29 13.32 -24.11
C GLY A 41 4.18 13.88 -25.23
N GLN A 42 3.61 14.72 -26.10
CA GLN A 42 4.34 15.34 -27.22
C GLN A 42 5.42 16.33 -26.77
N SER A 43 5.10 17.22 -25.82
CA SER A 43 6.07 18.19 -25.27
C SER A 43 6.97 17.59 -24.18
N LYS A 44 6.71 16.34 -23.77
CA LYS A 44 7.36 15.67 -22.62
C LYS A 44 7.33 16.53 -21.34
N THR A 45 6.18 17.16 -21.11
CA THR A 45 5.92 17.97 -19.92
C THR A 45 5.05 17.21 -18.95
N VAL A 46 5.30 17.37 -17.65
CA VAL A 46 4.37 17.01 -16.58
C VAL A 46 4.00 18.29 -15.85
N HIS A 47 2.74 18.69 -15.94
CA HIS A 47 2.19 19.77 -15.13
C HIS A 47 1.84 19.18 -13.76
N PHE A 48 2.23 19.84 -12.68
CA PHE A 48 1.89 19.41 -11.32
C PHE A 48 0.59 20.08 -10.84
N GLY A 49 0.35 21.30 -11.32
CA GLY A 49 -0.80 22.12 -10.95
C GLY A 49 -0.35 23.49 -10.48
N PHE A 50 -1.10 24.05 -9.55
CA PHE A 50 -0.91 25.41 -9.07
C PHE A 50 -0.44 25.40 -7.62
N MET A 51 0.52 26.26 -7.31
CA MET A 51 1.15 26.37 -6.01
C MET A 51 1.00 27.79 -5.46
N ASP A 52 0.76 27.90 -4.16
CA ASP A 52 0.80 29.15 -3.41
C ASP A 52 1.91 29.06 -2.36
N ILE A 53 2.93 29.90 -2.55
CA ILE A 53 4.08 30.06 -1.65
C ILE A 53 4.06 31.42 -0.95
N ASN A 54 2.89 32.06 -0.80
CA ASN A 54 2.74 33.33 -0.09
C ASN A 54 3.48 34.53 -0.72
N LEU A 55 3.58 34.55 -2.06
CA LEU A 55 4.08 35.70 -2.84
C LEU A 55 2.97 36.56 -3.45
N GLY A 56 1.71 36.37 -3.04
CA GLY A 56 0.56 37.13 -3.53
C GLY A 56 0.09 36.76 -4.95
N SER A 57 0.84 35.92 -5.68
CA SER A 57 0.42 35.31 -6.94
C SER A 57 0.50 33.78 -6.87
N VAL A 58 -0.38 33.13 -7.63
CA VAL A 58 -0.39 31.67 -7.81
C VAL A 58 0.63 31.30 -8.88
N ILE A 59 1.38 30.23 -8.62
CA ILE A 59 2.44 29.72 -9.49
C ILE A 59 1.95 28.45 -10.18
N GLU A 60 1.83 28.44 -11.50
CA GLU A 60 1.74 27.19 -12.24
C GLU A 60 3.13 26.54 -12.31
N PHE A 61 3.22 25.27 -11.92
CA PHE A 61 4.47 24.53 -11.88
C PHE A 61 4.42 23.31 -12.82
N SER A 62 5.43 23.20 -13.67
CA SER A 62 5.61 22.02 -14.52
C SER A 62 7.09 21.65 -14.67
N ILE A 63 7.34 20.40 -15.05
CA ILE A 63 8.67 19.89 -15.35
C ILE A 63 8.71 19.34 -16.76
N GLN A 64 9.83 19.52 -17.45
CA GLN A 64 10.14 18.78 -18.66
C GLN A 64 11.08 17.62 -18.36
N TYR A 65 10.91 16.54 -19.11
CA TYR A 65 11.74 15.34 -18.98
C TYR A 65 12.19 14.85 -20.36
N GLU A 66 13.36 14.22 -20.43
CA GLU A 66 13.77 13.43 -21.59
C GLU A 66 13.55 11.94 -21.35
N VAL A 67 13.97 11.48 -20.17
CA VAL A 67 13.74 10.15 -19.64
C VAL A 67 12.57 10.21 -18.66
N LYS A 68 11.62 9.28 -18.76
CA LYS A 68 10.44 9.27 -17.88
C LYS A 68 10.87 9.29 -16.41
N GLY A 69 10.38 10.27 -15.66
CA GLY A 69 10.66 10.42 -14.23
C GLY A 69 11.98 11.13 -13.90
N VAL A 70 12.73 11.62 -14.89
CA VAL A 70 13.99 12.35 -14.67
C VAL A 70 13.81 13.80 -15.14
N ILE A 71 14.00 14.76 -14.23
CA ILE A 71 13.80 16.18 -14.51
C ILE A 71 14.96 16.71 -15.36
N LYS A 72 14.60 17.33 -16.49
CA LYS A 72 15.53 18.11 -17.31
C LYS A 72 15.47 19.59 -16.94
N SER A 73 14.27 20.16 -16.94
CA SER A 73 14.04 21.57 -16.58
C SER A 73 12.74 21.77 -15.82
N LEU A 74 12.68 22.86 -15.05
CA LEU A 74 11.49 23.36 -14.39
C LEU A 74 10.92 24.53 -15.16
N HIS A 75 9.60 24.67 -15.11
CA HIS A 75 8.85 25.77 -15.69
C HIS A 75 7.90 26.32 -14.63
N LEU A 76 8.09 27.59 -14.30
CA LEU A 76 7.26 28.33 -13.35
C LEU A 76 6.57 29.47 -14.11
N GLU A 77 5.25 29.49 -14.09
CA GLU A 77 4.45 30.57 -14.68
C GLU A 77 3.63 31.27 -13.60
N GLY A 78 3.57 32.59 -13.67
CA GLY A 78 2.87 33.41 -12.69
C GLY A 78 3.19 34.89 -12.87
N ASN A 79 2.41 35.73 -12.20
CA ASN A 79 2.61 37.18 -12.22
C ASN A 79 3.62 37.55 -11.13
N PHE A 80 4.88 37.69 -11.51
CA PHE A 80 5.99 38.03 -10.62
C PHE A 80 6.65 39.34 -11.02
N SER A 81 7.08 40.11 -10.03
CA SER A 81 8.07 41.17 -10.22
C SER A 81 9.43 40.56 -10.56
N LYS A 82 10.33 41.39 -11.12
CA LYS A 82 11.68 40.95 -11.46
C LYS A 82 12.47 40.44 -10.25
N SER A 83 12.34 41.10 -9.10
CA SER A 83 12.98 40.67 -7.85
C SER A 83 12.48 39.31 -7.36
N GLU A 84 11.19 39.02 -7.54
CA GLU A 84 10.62 37.71 -7.17
C GLU A 84 11.12 36.61 -8.11
N LEU A 85 11.22 36.89 -9.42
CA LEU A 85 11.81 35.96 -10.39
C LEU A 85 13.27 35.63 -10.04
N ASP A 86 14.09 36.63 -9.74
CA ASP A 86 15.50 36.44 -9.39
C ASP A 86 15.64 35.61 -8.10
N SER A 87 14.79 35.89 -7.10
CA SER A 87 14.73 35.12 -5.85
C SER A 87 14.32 33.67 -6.09
N LEU A 88 13.24 33.43 -6.84
CA LEU A 88 12.76 32.09 -7.17
C LEU A 88 13.78 31.28 -7.96
N HIS A 89 14.44 31.92 -8.92
CA HIS A 89 15.52 31.29 -9.69
C HIS A 89 16.67 30.84 -8.78
N GLY A 90 17.09 31.70 -7.85
CA GLY A 90 18.12 31.37 -6.86
C GLY A 90 17.72 30.19 -5.96
N LEU A 91 16.50 30.18 -5.44
CA LEU A 91 15.98 29.10 -4.61
C LEU A 91 15.92 27.76 -5.36
N CYS A 92 15.44 27.77 -6.61
CA CYS A 92 15.37 26.55 -7.40
C CYS A 92 16.75 25.96 -7.71
N LEU A 93 17.78 26.78 -7.92
CA LEU A 93 19.14 26.27 -8.17
C LEU A 93 19.87 25.79 -6.92
N SER A 94 19.45 26.22 -5.73
CA SER A 94 20.17 25.97 -4.47
C SER A 94 19.35 25.23 -3.41
N ALA A 95 18.18 24.69 -3.76
CA ALA A 95 17.27 24.00 -2.85
C ALA A 95 17.98 22.99 -1.94
N ASP A 96 18.76 22.09 -2.54
CA ASP A 96 19.46 21.00 -1.83
C ASP A 96 20.57 21.49 -0.88
N SER A 97 20.99 22.76 -1.01
CA SER A 97 21.96 23.41 -0.12
C SER A 97 21.31 24.22 1.00
N ILE A 98 20.04 24.62 0.85
CA ILE A 98 19.31 25.46 1.80
C ILE A 98 18.71 24.63 2.94
N VAL A 99 18.33 23.40 2.63
CA VAL A 99 17.78 22.42 3.58
C VAL A 99 18.68 21.21 3.65
N SER A 100 18.58 20.49 4.77
CA SER A 100 19.34 19.26 5.02
C SER A 100 18.42 18.26 5.68
N GLU A 101 18.55 16.99 5.33
CA GLU A 101 17.74 15.95 5.95
C GLU A 101 18.05 15.86 7.46
N SER A 102 17.00 15.70 8.24
CA SER A 102 17.06 15.42 9.67
C SER A 102 16.15 14.23 10.00
N CYS A 103 16.42 13.61 11.15
CA CYS A 103 15.65 12.47 11.61
C CYS A 103 14.32 12.92 12.23
N PHE A 104 13.23 12.33 11.76
CA PHE A 104 11.89 12.50 12.31
C PHE A 104 11.28 11.15 12.66
N ILE A 105 10.46 11.15 13.72
CA ILE A 105 9.65 10.00 14.10
C ILE A 105 8.20 10.38 13.85
N ILE A 106 7.50 9.60 13.03
CA ILE A 106 6.08 9.81 12.76
C ILE A 106 5.30 8.69 13.44
N SER A 107 4.34 9.07 14.28
CA SER A 107 3.50 8.14 15.02
C SER A 107 2.06 8.17 14.53
N THR A 108 1.37 7.04 14.70
CA THR A 108 -0.07 6.91 14.43
C THR A 108 -0.71 5.89 15.36
N VAL A 109 -1.97 6.13 15.70
CA VAL A 109 -2.81 5.10 16.34
C VAL A 109 -3.34 4.17 15.25
N LEU A 110 -3.27 2.86 15.50
CA LEU A 110 -3.77 1.83 14.62
C LEU A 110 -5.21 1.44 14.99
N GLU A 111 -6.08 1.45 13.98
CA GLU A 111 -7.44 0.93 14.05
C GLU A 111 -7.47 -0.54 13.61
N SER A 112 -8.05 -1.40 14.44
CA SER A 112 -8.27 -2.84 14.18
C SER A 112 -9.46 -3.34 14.99
N GLN A 113 -10.06 -4.46 14.58
CA GLN A 113 -11.05 -5.20 15.37
C GLN A 113 -10.43 -6.12 16.44
N LEU A 114 -9.12 -6.31 16.39
CA LEU A 114 -8.40 -7.17 17.31
C LEU A 114 -7.89 -6.39 18.54
N PRO A 115 -7.50 -7.10 19.62
CA PRO A 115 -6.85 -6.47 20.76
C PRO A 115 -5.58 -5.70 20.37
N PRO A 116 -5.05 -4.86 21.27
CA PRO A 116 -3.88 -4.05 20.99
C PRO A 116 -2.61 -4.87 20.76
N PHE A 117 -1.64 -4.28 20.06
CA PHE A 117 -0.35 -4.92 19.81
C PHE A 117 0.56 -4.89 21.04
N ALA A 118 1.22 -6.03 21.29
CA ALA A 118 2.34 -6.13 22.22
C ALA A 118 3.55 -5.33 21.70
N SER A 119 4.44 -4.95 22.62
CA SER A 119 5.58 -4.10 22.29
C SER A 119 6.58 -4.79 21.36
N SER A 120 6.87 -4.17 20.23
CA SER A 120 7.86 -4.59 19.24
C SER A 120 8.76 -3.43 18.86
N ILE A 121 10.06 -3.70 18.84
CA ILE A 121 11.15 -2.79 18.56
C ILE A 121 11.84 -3.29 17.30
N GLY A 122 11.87 -2.46 16.27
CA GLY A 122 12.71 -2.65 15.09
C GLY A 122 13.78 -1.58 14.98
N ASP A 123 14.51 -1.58 13.87
CA ASP A 123 15.58 -0.58 13.63
C ASP A 123 14.96 0.80 13.39
N GLU A 124 13.94 0.85 12.51
CA GLU A 124 13.27 2.08 12.09
C GLU A 124 11.82 2.19 12.61
N TYR A 125 11.40 1.32 13.53
CA TYR A 125 10.03 1.36 14.05
C TYR A 125 9.87 0.96 15.52
N ARG A 126 8.78 1.41 16.13
CA ARG A 126 8.24 0.92 17.41
C ARG A 126 6.75 0.63 17.25
N LEU A 127 6.27 -0.47 17.80
CA LEU A 127 4.86 -0.83 17.84
C LEU A 127 4.53 -1.18 19.29
N PHE A 128 3.51 -0.58 19.90
CA PHE A 128 3.21 -0.80 21.31
C PHE A 128 1.78 -0.39 21.65
N GLN A 129 1.34 -0.70 22.87
CA GLN A 129 0.09 -0.21 23.44
C GLN A 129 0.34 1.07 24.27
N ASN A 130 -0.41 2.14 24.01
CA ASN A 130 -0.35 3.37 24.81
C ASN A 130 -1.13 3.26 26.13
N GLN A 131 -1.11 4.33 26.94
CA GLN A 131 -1.83 4.37 28.23
C GLN A 131 -3.36 4.29 28.11
N LEU A 132 -3.92 4.61 26.94
CA LEU A 132 -5.35 4.50 26.64
C LEU A 132 -5.73 3.09 26.16
N GLY A 133 -4.75 2.19 26.07
CA GLY A 133 -4.96 0.84 25.57
C GLY A 133 -4.98 0.75 24.05
N GLU A 134 -4.57 1.78 23.32
CA GLU A 134 -4.58 1.80 21.85
C GLU A 134 -3.24 1.35 21.29
N SER A 135 -3.26 0.73 20.10
CA SER A 135 -2.02 0.37 19.41
C SER A 135 -1.41 1.59 18.73
N VAL A 136 -0.12 1.82 18.94
CA VAL A 136 0.64 2.92 18.34
C VAL A 136 1.79 2.36 17.54
N LEU A 137 1.92 2.83 16.29
CA LEU A 137 3.08 2.57 15.43
C LEU A 137 3.86 3.88 15.27
N GLU A 138 5.15 3.83 15.54
CA GLU A 138 6.11 4.90 15.27
C GLU A 138 7.08 4.42 14.18
N VAL A 139 7.34 5.27 13.17
CA VAL A 139 8.28 4.99 12.09
C VAL A 139 9.26 6.15 11.94
N GLN A 140 10.54 5.81 11.82
CA GLN A 140 11.62 6.75 11.56
C GLN A 140 11.76 7.06 10.07
N VAL A 141 11.96 8.34 9.74
CA VAL A 141 12.30 8.79 8.39
C VAL A 141 13.33 9.93 8.45
N PHE A 142 14.12 10.05 7.37
CA PHE A 142 14.97 11.21 7.12
C PHE A 142 14.27 12.11 6.12
N ALA A 143 14.09 13.38 6.49
CA ALA A 143 13.31 14.34 5.71
C ALA A 143 13.82 15.77 5.89
N PHE A 144 13.42 16.68 5.00
CA PHE A 144 13.87 18.07 5.03
C PHE A 144 13.10 18.95 6.03
N ASP A 145 11.83 18.61 6.30
CA ASP A 145 10.96 19.30 7.25
C ASP A 145 9.80 18.36 7.71
N PRO A 146 8.95 18.78 8.67
CA PRO A 146 7.86 17.94 9.15
C PRO A 146 6.82 17.52 8.09
N ASP A 147 6.55 18.37 7.09
CA ASP A 147 5.59 18.05 6.02
C ASP A 147 6.13 16.94 5.09
N ASP A 148 7.41 17.04 4.72
CA ASP A 148 8.13 15.99 3.99
C ASP A 148 8.22 14.69 4.81
N ALA A 149 8.50 14.80 6.12
CA ALA A 149 8.56 13.65 7.02
C ALA A 149 7.22 12.90 7.08
N ILE A 150 6.12 13.63 7.28
CA ILE A 150 4.77 13.05 7.30
C ILE A 150 4.45 12.39 5.95
N HIS A 151 4.77 13.02 4.82
CA HIS A 151 4.51 12.47 3.50
C HIS A 151 5.26 11.13 3.27
N LEU A 152 6.55 11.08 3.59
CA LEU A 152 7.36 9.87 3.45
C LEU A 152 6.88 8.76 4.40
N ALA A 153 6.67 9.10 5.67
CA ALA A 153 6.27 8.13 6.67
C ALA A 153 4.86 7.59 6.41
N ALA A 154 3.93 8.39 5.89
CA ALA A 154 2.59 7.92 5.54
C ALA A 154 2.62 6.71 4.61
N SER A 155 3.45 6.75 3.56
CA SER A 155 3.59 5.61 2.65
C SER A 155 4.18 4.38 3.34
N LYS A 156 5.23 4.55 4.14
CA LYS A 156 5.87 3.47 4.90
C LYS A 156 4.91 2.85 5.93
N ILE A 157 4.23 3.69 6.72
CA ILE A 157 3.24 3.30 7.72
C ILE A 157 2.10 2.51 7.06
N GLN A 158 1.59 2.95 5.90
CA GLN A 158 0.56 2.20 5.18
C GLN A 158 1.03 0.79 4.84
N GLN A 159 2.26 0.65 4.37
CA GLN A 159 2.84 -0.65 4.03
C GLN A 159 3.05 -1.53 5.28
N VAL A 160 3.42 -0.94 6.44
CA VAL A 160 3.44 -1.69 7.71
C VAL A 160 2.04 -2.17 8.06
N CYS A 161 1.03 -1.31 8.00
CA CYS A 161 -0.36 -1.67 8.26
C CYS A 161 -0.84 -2.82 7.34
N ASP A 162 -0.45 -2.78 6.06
CA ASP A 162 -0.79 -3.82 5.10
C ASP A 162 -0.15 -5.17 5.46
N LEU A 163 1.11 -5.17 5.92
CA LEU A 163 1.78 -6.37 6.43
C LEU A 163 1.16 -6.88 7.72
N LEU A 164 0.89 -5.99 8.69
CA LEU A 164 0.24 -6.35 9.95
C LEU A 164 -1.14 -6.96 9.71
N SER A 165 -1.88 -6.45 8.72
CA SER A 165 -3.17 -7.01 8.33
C SER A 165 -3.05 -8.47 7.92
N VAL A 166 -2.08 -8.79 7.05
CA VAL A 166 -1.78 -10.17 6.66
C VAL A 166 -1.33 -11.02 7.86
N PHE A 167 -0.41 -10.51 8.68
CA PHE A 167 0.16 -11.25 9.80
C PHE A 167 -0.85 -11.54 10.91
N THR A 168 -1.89 -10.73 11.01
CA THR A 168 -2.95 -10.85 12.03
C THR A 168 -4.26 -11.38 11.49
N ASN A 169 -4.35 -11.65 10.18
CA ASN A 169 -5.58 -12.09 9.52
C ASN A 169 -6.80 -11.16 9.79
N SER A 170 -6.55 -9.86 9.91
CA SER A 170 -7.53 -8.81 10.17
C SER A 170 -7.16 -7.55 9.40
N TYR A 171 -8.01 -6.52 9.37
CA TYR A 171 -7.59 -5.23 8.82
C TYR A 171 -6.78 -4.45 9.85
N VAL A 172 -5.88 -3.58 9.37
CA VAL A 172 -5.17 -2.60 10.19
C VAL A 172 -5.12 -1.29 9.41
N LYS A 173 -5.60 -0.19 10.01
CA LYS A 173 -5.57 1.15 9.39
C LYS A 173 -4.86 2.15 10.29
N MET A 174 -4.12 3.06 9.68
CA MET A 174 -3.62 4.23 10.40
C MET A 174 -4.74 5.26 10.55
N THR A 175 -4.66 6.08 11.58
CA THR A 175 -5.65 7.13 11.86
C THR A 175 -5.07 8.51 11.53
N LYS A 176 -4.53 9.19 12.53
CA LYS A 176 -3.86 10.49 12.41
C LYS A 176 -2.36 10.30 12.51
N LEU A 177 -1.61 11.08 11.74
CA LEU A 177 -0.15 11.15 11.80
C LEU A 177 0.28 12.29 12.73
N ILE A 178 1.23 12.01 13.60
CA ILE A 178 1.81 12.97 14.55
C ILE A 178 3.33 12.93 14.37
N CYS A 179 3.95 14.10 14.31
CA CYS A 179 5.39 14.24 14.17
C CYS A 179 6.06 14.45 15.53
N SER A 180 7.11 13.69 15.81
CA SER A 180 8.00 13.83 16.98
C SER A 180 9.46 13.71 16.55
N ASN A 181 10.37 13.97 17.49
CA ASN A 181 11.82 13.96 17.24
C ASN A 181 12.53 12.73 17.85
N SER A 182 11.81 11.91 18.61
CA SER A 182 12.36 10.75 19.29
C SER A 182 11.31 9.66 19.42
N PHE A 183 11.77 8.41 19.42
CA PHE A 183 10.91 7.27 19.74
C PHE A 183 10.43 7.34 21.18
N THR A 184 9.29 6.72 21.43
CA THR A 184 8.81 6.43 22.77
C THR A 184 9.67 5.32 23.39
N ASP A 185 10.13 5.52 24.62
CA ASP A 185 10.88 4.50 25.37
C ASP A 185 9.94 3.36 25.79
N ILE A 186 10.16 2.18 25.22
CA ILE A 186 9.38 0.97 25.49
C ILE A 186 10.30 -0.24 25.71
N ASN A 187 9.81 -1.24 26.43
CA ASN A 187 10.48 -2.53 26.55
C ASN A 187 9.93 -3.51 25.51
N GLN A 188 10.81 -4.29 24.90
CA GLN A 188 10.46 -5.36 23.97
C GLN A 188 9.64 -6.44 24.69
N SER A 189 8.46 -6.78 24.18
CA SER A 189 7.71 -7.97 24.60
C SER A 189 8.31 -9.24 23.99
N SER A 190 8.03 -10.40 24.59
CA SER A 190 8.39 -11.69 23.99
C SER A 190 7.83 -11.85 22.58
N ASP A 191 8.52 -12.63 21.76
CA ASP A 191 8.02 -13.03 20.44
C ASP A 191 6.86 -14.01 20.59
N PHE A 192 5.97 -14.02 19.60
CA PHE A 192 4.89 -15.00 19.53
C PHE A 192 5.48 -16.42 19.49
N SER A 193 4.99 -17.27 20.39
CA SER A 193 5.49 -18.62 20.63
C SER A 193 4.51 -19.72 20.22
N GLY A 194 3.31 -19.34 19.77
CA GLY A 194 2.32 -20.26 19.24
C GLY A 194 2.71 -20.89 17.90
N ASP A 195 1.87 -21.80 17.43
CA ASP A 195 2.01 -22.42 16.11
C ASP A 195 2.03 -21.33 15.02
N LEU A 196 2.86 -21.46 14.00
CA LEU A 196 2.90 -20.53 12.86
C LEU A 196 2.08 -21.03 11.66
N ASP A 197 1.61 -22.27 11.71
CA ASP A 197 0.87 -22.96 10.64
C ASP A 197 -0.66 -22.81 10.76
N TRP A 198 -1.14 -21.91 11.63
CA TRP A 198 -2.57 -21.64 11.76
C TRP A 198 -3.17 -21.02 10.50
N ILE A 199 -4.45 -21.30 10.23
CA ILE A 199 -5.19 -20.77 9.08
C ILE A 199 -6.22 -19.72 9.53
N ASP A 200 -7.05 -20.06 10.50
CA ASP A 200 -8.25 -19.34 10.94
C ASP A 200 -8.15 -18.79 12.37
N ASP A 201 -6.95 -18.34 12.76
CA ASP A 201 -6.67 -17.80 14.10
C ASP A 201 -6.06 -16.38 14.04
N HIS A 202 -5.63 -15.88 15.20
CA HIS A 202 -4.92 -14.62 15.37
C HIS A 202 -3.74 -14.84 16.32
N PRO A 203 -2.59 -14.16 16.11
CA PRO A 203 -1.41 -14.37 16.94
C PRO A 203 -1.55 -13.58 18.27
N ILE A 204 -2.43 -14.03 19.15
CA ILE A 204 -2.77 -13.35 20.42
C ILE A 204 -2.19 -14.14 21.60
N GLU A 205 -1.37 -13.46 22.41
CA GLU A 205 -0.83 -13.97 23.67
C GLU A 205 -1.10 -12.96 24.79
N ASN A 206 -1.57 -13.42 25.95
CA ASN A 206 -1.91 -12.57 27.10
C ASN A 206 -2.84 -11.39 26.75
N GLY A 207 -3.77 -11.61 25.81
CA GLY A 207 -4.72 -10.58 25.37
C GLY A 207 -4.15 -9.51 24.44
N LEU A 208 -2.93 -9.68 23.94
CA LEU A 208 -2.27 -8.76 23.01
C LEU A 208 -1.87 -9.48 21.71
N ILE A 209 -1.97 -8.78 20.59
CA ILE A 209 -1.40 -9.26 19.33
C ILE A 209 0.12 -9.27 19.46
N THR A 210 0.72 -10.44 19.35
CA THR A 210 2.16 -10.63 19.51
C THR A 210 2.73 -11.06 18.17
N LEU A 211 3.78 -10.37 17.70
CA LEU A 211 4.42 -10.69 16.43
C LEU A 211 5.49 -11.78 16.61
N ALA A 212 5.54 -12.73 15.68
CA ALA A 212 6.63 -13.69 15.57
C ALA A 212 7.92 -13.00 15.05
N ASN A 213 9.08 -13.58 15.33
CA ASN A 213 10.37 -13.00 14.94
C ASN A 213 10.46 -12.69 13.44
N TYR A 214 10.05 -13.63 12.56
CA TYR A 214 10.10 -13.41 11.11
C TYR A 214 9.23 -12.22 10.67
N GLN A 215 8.10 -11.96 11.34
CA GLN A 215 7.21 -10.85 11.00
C GLN A 215 7.90 -9.51 11.29
N LYS A 216 8.59 -9.40 12.43
CA LYS A 216 9.40 -8.23 12.80
C LYS A 216 10.53 -8.00 11.80
N LEU A 217 11.22 -9.07 11.40
CA LEU A 217 12.26 -9.02 10.37
C LEU A 217 11.72 -8.50 9.03
N ILE A 218 10.55 -9.00 8.59
CA ILE A 218 9.94 -8.55 7.34
C ILE A 218 9.51 -7.08 7.40
N ILE A 219 9.00 -6.59 8.55
CA ILE A 219 8.69 -5.17 8.73
C ILE A 219 9.96 -4.32 8.61
N ASN A 220 11.06 -4.69 9.28
CA ASN A 220 12.35 -3.99 9.14
C ASN A 220 12.84 -3.97 7.69
N GLN A 221 12.82 -5.11 7.01
CA GLN A 221 13.23 -5.21 5.61
C GLN A 221 12.32 -4.41 4.68
N MET A 222 11.03 -4.30 4.98
CA MET A 222 10.10 -3.46 4.23
C MET A 222 10.47 -1.98 4.37
N LEU A 223 10.73 -1.50 5.59
CA LEU A 223 11.09 -0.11 5.86
C LEU A 223 12.42 0.30 5.21
N GLN A 224 13.34 -0.67 5.07
CA GLN A 224 14.62 -0.54 4.34
C GLN A 224 14.46 -0.64 2.81
N GLY A 225 13.26 -0.95 2.31
CA GLY A 225 12.99 -1.08 0.87
C GLY A 225 13.50 -2.38 0.25
N ASN A 226 13.78 -3.41 1.04
CA ASN A 226 14.36 -4.68 0.60
C ASN A 226 13.31 -5.74 0.23
N ILE A 227 12.02 -5.45 0.38
CA ILE A 227 10.93 -6.37 0.03
C ILE A 227 10.48 -6.16 -1.42
N LYS A 228 10.20 -7.26 -2.14
CA LYS A 228 9.64 -7.22 -3.49
C LYS A 228 8.32 -6.44 -3.51
N SER A 229 8.20 -5.47 -4.42
CA SER A 229 7.03 -4.57 -4.47
C SER A 229 5.72 -5.32 -4.68
N GLN A 230 5.75 -6.45 -5.40
CA GLN A 230 4.58 -7.28 -5.62
C GLN A 230 4.04 -7.89 -4.31
N PHE A 231 4.92 -8.23 -3.37
CA PHE A 231 4.50 -8.72 -2.05
C PHE A 231 3.78 -7.61 -1.26
N VAL A 232 4.35 -6.41 -1.25
CA VAL A 232 3.76 -5.23 -0.59
C VAL A 232 2.42 -4.86 -1.22
N SER A 233 2.32 -4.81 -2.55
CA SER A 233 1.05 -4.56 -3.24
C SER A 233 0.01 -5.64 -2.95
N GLY A 234 0.44 -6.90 -2.85
CA GLY A 234 -0.43 -8.01 -2.46
C GLY A 234 -1.00 -7.85 -1.05
N ALA A 235 -0.15 -7.47 -0.08
CA ALA A 235 -0.59 -7.19 1.28
C ALA A 235 -1.59 -6.03 1.33
N ALA A 236 -1.39 -4.99 0.51
CA ALA A 236 -2.34 -3.87 0.39
C ALA A 236 -3.72 -4.33 -0.13
N HIS A 237 -3.74 -5.22 -1.14
CA HIS A 237 -5.00 -5.81 -1.60
C HIS A 237 -5.71 -6.60 -0.49
N PHE A 238 -4.96 -7.40 0.28
CA PHE A 238 -5.50 -8.14 1.42
C PHE A 238 -6.12 -7.19 2.46
N ASN A 239 -5.38 -6.18 2.92
CA ASN A 239 -5.85 -5.23 3.93
C ASN A 239 -7.09 -4.45 3.46
N ASN A 240 -7.13 -4.05 2.20
CA ASN A 240 -8.29 -3.37 1.63
C ASN A 240 -9.51 -4.30 1.55
N ALA A 241 -9.32 -5.58 1.22
CA ALA A 241 -10.40 -6.57 1.23
C ALA A 241 -10.95 -6.77 2.66
N ALA A 242 -10.06 -6.94 3.65
CA ALA A 242 -10.44 -7.09 5.05
C ALA A 242 -11.17 -5.85 5.58
N TYR A 243 -10.70 -4.64 5.24
CA TYR A 243 -11.32 -3.38 5.67
C TYR A 243 -12.69 -3.15 5.04
N LEU A 244 -12.90 -3.55 3.79
CA LEU A 244 -14.22 -3.49 3.13
C LEU A 244 -15.24 -4.37 3.87
N LEU A 245 -14.80 -5.50 4.41
CA LEU A 245 -15.64 -6.46 5.11
C LEU A 245 -15.85 -6.16 6.60
N ARG A 246 -15.21 -5.12 7.16
CA ARG A 246 -15.28 -4.82 8.60
C ARG A 246 -16.71 -4.64 9.13
N ASP A 247 -17.56 -4.00 8.33
CA ASP A 247 -18.96 -3.68 8.64
C ASP A 247 -19.91 -4.46 7.71
N TYR A 248 -19.49 -5.67 7.32
CA TYR A 248 -20.28 -6.53 6.45
C TYR A 248 -21.64 -6.82 7.08
N SER A 249 -22.68 -6.71 6.24
CA SER A 249 -24.04 -7.12 6.55
C SER A 249 -24.66 -7.75 5.31
N LEU A 250 -25.65 -8.62 5.51
CA LEU A 250 -26.37 -9.30 4.41
C LEU A 250 -26.99 -8.31 3.40
N SER A 251 -27.26 -7.07 3.83
CA SER A 251 -27.79 -5.97 3.00
C SER A 251 -26.74 -5.28 2.10
N LYS A 252 -25.44 -5.60 2.23
CA LYS A 252 -24.32 -4.93 1.53
C LYS A 252 -23.54 -5.86 0.60
N GLY A 253 -24.17 -6.86 -0.03
CA GLY A 253 -23.42 -7.94 -0.69
C GLY A 253 -22.60 -7.57 -1.93
N ALA A 254 -22.78 -6.39 -2.56
CA ALA A 254 -21.86 -5.90 -3.62
C ALA A 254 -20.43 -5.64 -3.10
N ILE A 255 -20.28 -5.38 -1.80
CA ILE A 255 -18.97 -5.25 -1.15
C ILE A 255 -18.22 -6.58 -1.16
N THR A 256 -18.94 -7.71 -1.07
CA THR A 256 -18.36 -9.05 -1.04
C THR A 256 -17.67 -9.41 -2.36
N ASP A 257 -18.30 -9.14 -3.50
CA ASP A 257 -17.68 -9.39 -4.82
C ASP A 257 -16.39 -8.58 -4.98
N THR A 258 -16.41 -7.32 -4.52
CA THR A 258 -15.22 -6.44 -4.53
C THR A 258 -14.12 -6.98 -3.61
N ALA A 259 -14.47 -7.47 -2.41
CA ALA A 259 -13.50 -8.07 -1.50
C ALA A 259 -12.90 -9.37 -2.07
N ILE A 260 -13.70 -10.21 -2.73
CA ILE A 260 -13.21 -11.42 -3.44
C ILE A 260 -12.21 -11.03 -4.52
N VAL A 261 -12.52 -10.01 -5.33
CA VAL A 261 -11.61 -9.48 -6.35
C VAL A 261 -10.27 -9.11 -5.74
N LEU A 262 -10.29 -8.39 -4.61
CA LEU A 262 -9.09 -7.95 -3.92
C LEU A 262 -8.30 -9.13 -3.32
N TYR A 263 -8.93 -10.09 -2.65
CA TYR A 263 -8.23 -11.28 -2.13
C TYR A 263 -7.57 -12.11 -3.24
N VAL A 264 -8.25 -12.31 -4.37
CA VAL A 264 -7.65 -12.98 -5.52
C VAL A 264 -6.50 -12.16 -6.10
N SER A 265 -6.64 -10.84 -6.17
CA SER A 265 -5.59 -9.94 -6.67
C SER A 265 -4.37 -9.92 -5.73
N ALA A 266 -4.58 -10.12 -4.42
CA ALA A 266 -3.50 -10.32 -3.46
C ALA A 266 -2.68 -11.57 -3.81
N LEU A 267 -3.33 -12.70 -4.10
CA LEU A 267 -2.64 -13.93 -4.53
C LEU A 267 -1.94 -13.76 -5.88
N GLU A 268 -2.54 -13.03 -6.83
CA GLU A 268 -1.90 -12.71 -8.11
C GLU A 268 -0.58 -11.98 -7.88
N ALA A 269 -0.60 -10.91 -7.08
CA ALA A 269 0.60 -10.14 -6.74
C ALA A 269 1.64 -10.99 -5.97
N CYS A 270 1.19 -11.79 -4.99
CA CYS A 270 2.06 -12.68 -4.25
C CYS A 270 2.74 -13.71 -5.16
N ALA A 271 2.02 -14.32 -6.11
CA ALA A 271 2.57 -15.26 -7.07
C ALA A 271 3.60 -14.62 -8.02
N MET A 272 3.55 -13.28 -8.20
CA MET A 272 4.54 -12.55 -9.00
C MET A 272 5.89 -12.40 -8.31
N THR A 273 5.99 -12.67 -7.00
CA THR A 273 7.25 -12.63 -6.26
C THR A 273 8.20 -13.77 -6.65
N LYS A 274 7.67 -14.86 -7.21
CA LYS A 274 8.46 -16.02 -7.64
C LYS A 274 8.99 -15.84 -9.06
N GLU A 275 10.24 -16.22 -9.25
CA GLU A 275 10.80 -16.37 -10.59
C GLU A 275 10.21 -17.62 -11.24
N VAL A 276 9.83 -17.49 -12.52
CA VAL A 276 9.32 -18.60 -13.30
C VAL A 276 10.08 -18.63 -14.61
N THR A 277 10.62 -19.79 -14.97
CA THR A 277 11.18 -20.05 -16.30
C THR A 277 10.07 -19.91 -17.33
N LYS A 278 10.25 -18.99 -18.28
CA LYS A 278 9.26 -18.74 -19.33
C LYS A 278 9.42 -19.76 -20.46
N ASP A 279 8.69 -20.87 -20.42
CA ASP A 279 8.32 -21.60 -21.64
C ASP A 279 7.52 -20.71 -22.61
N SER A 280 8.04 -20.56 -23.83
CA SER A 280 7.32 -19.94 -24.95
C SER A 280 6.71 -21.01 -25.85
N CYS A 281 5.57 -20.69 -26.48
CA CYS A 281 5.00 -21.53 -27.52
C CYS A 281 5.99 -21.67 -28.68
N SER A 282 6.37 -22.89 -29.02
CA SER A 282 7.29 -23.20 -30.12
C SER A 282 6.78 -22.72 -31.48
N SER A 283 5.46 -22.54 -31.64
CA SER A 283 4.84 -22.13 -32.91
C SER A 283 4.64 -20.61 -33.07
N CYS A 284 4.42 -19.87 -31.98
CA CYS A 284 4.10 -18.43 -32.07
C CYS A 284 4.95 -17.53 -31.16
N GLY A 285 5.89 -18.10 -30.39
CA GLY A 285 6.74 -17.34 -29.46
C GLY A 285 6.02 -16.76 -28.25
N GLN A 286 4.70 -16.89 -28.15
CA GLN A 286 3.92 -16.36 -27.02
C GLN A 286 4.26 -17.13 -25.74
N VAL A 287 4.54 -16.40 -24.66
CA VAL A 287 4.84 -16.96 -23.34
C VAL A 287 3.65 -17.79 -22.86
N LYS A 288 3.86 -19.08 -22.58
CA LYS A 288 2.84 -20.04 -22.12
C LYS A 288 2.64 -19.97 -20.59
N TYR A 289 2.29 -18.81 -20.03
CA TYR A 289 1.85 -18.77 -18.62
C TYR A 289 0.68 -17.82 -18.44
N SER A 290 -0.47 -18.37 -18.05
CA SER A 290 -1.58 -17.57 -17.53
C SER A 290 -1.30 -17.20 -16.07
N ILE A 291 -1.64 -15.96 -15.68
CA ILE A 291 -1.55 -15.49 -14.29
C ILE A 291 -2.27 -16.45 -13.34
N ARG A 292 -3.45 -16.96 -13.76
CA ARG A 292 -4.21 -18.00 -13.06
C ARG A 292 -3.36 -19.22 -12.71
N ARG A 293 -2.59 -19.77 -13.65
CA ARG A 293 -1.75 -20.95 -13.38
C ARG A 293 -0.73 -20.67 -12.28
N ARG A 294 -0.08 -19.50 -12.32
CA ARG A 294 0.90 -19.10 -11.28
C ARG A 294 0.26 -18.98 -9.90
N VAL A 295 -0.97 -18.47 -9.83
CA VAL A 295 -1.74 -18.43 -8.59
C VAL A 295 -2.03 -19.84 -8.09
N LEU A 296 -2.53 -20.73 -8.94
CA LEU A 296 -2.86 -22.10 -8.53
C LEU A 296 -1.63 -22.92 -8.14
N ASP A 297 -0.50 -22.71 -8.83
CA ASP A 297 0.78 -23.33 -8.48
C ASP A 297 1.24 -22.86 -7.09
N LEU A 298 1.20 -21.54 -6.82
CA LEU A 298 1.49 -20.99 -5.49
C LEU A 298 0.57 -21.58 -4.41
N VAL A 299 -0.74 -21.60 -4.66
CA VAL A 299 -1.73 -22.14 -3.71
C VAL A 299 -1.46 -23.62 -3.43
N GLY A 300 -1.08 -24.40 -4.45
CA GLY A 300 -0.79 -25.82 -4.33
C GLY A 300 0.47 -26.18 -3.55
N GLU A 301 1.37 -25.22 -3.30
CA GLU A 301 2.52 -25.41 -2.42
C GLU A 301 2.14 -25.42 -0.93
N PHE A 302 1.07 -24.70 -0.57
CA PHE A 302 0.64 -24.54 0.81
C PHE A 302 -0.63 -25.33 1.14
N LEU A 303 -1.51 -25.54 0.15
CA LEU A 303 -2.83 -26.12 0.37
C LEU A 303 -3.04 -27.41 -0.45
N PRO A 304 -3.79 -28.38 0.09
CA PRO A 304 -4.14 -29.61 -0.62
C PRO A 304 -4.98 -29.34 -1.88
N LYS A 305 -4.94 -30.28 -2.84
CA LYS A 305 -5.57 -30.17 -4.17
C LYS A 305 -7.05 -29.75 -4.15
N HIS A 306 -7.83 -30.14 -3.13
CA HIS A 306 -9.24 -29.78 -3.06
C HIS A 306 -9.43 -28.29 -2.73
N LEU A 307 -8.54 -27.68 -1.94
CA LEU A 307 -8.54 -26.25 -1.66
C LEU A 307 -7.99 -25.43 -2.82
N VAL A 308 -7.07 -25.99 -3.62
CA VAL A 308 -6.66 -25.37 -4.89
C VAL A 308 -7.88 -25.17 -5.82
N LYS A 309 -8.74 -26.18 -5.95
CA LYS A 309 -9.99 -26.07 -6.73
C LYS A 309 -10.97 -25.06 -6.14
N PHE A 310 -11.01 -24.95 -4.81
CA PHE A 310 -11.83 -23.95 -4.13
C PHE A 310 -11.39 -22.52 -4.47
N ILE A 311 -10.10 -22.22 -4.40
CA ILE A 311 -9.54 -20.91 -4.79
C ILE A 311 -9.74 -20.65 -6.29
N ASP A 312 -9.60 -21.70 -7.13
CA ASP A 312 -9.87 -21.60 -8.56
C ASP A 312 -11.32 -21.19 -8.88
N GLY A 313 -12.28 -21.63 -8.06
CA GLY A 313 -13.67 -21.18 -8.11
C GLY A 313 -13.81 -19.68 -7.91
N TYR A 314 -13.18 -19.11 -6.87
CA TYR A 314 -13.18 -17.66 -6.66
C TYR A 314 -12.50 -16.89 -7.80
N TYR A 315 -11.45 -17.46 -8.39
CA TYR A 315 -10.81 -16.87 -9.57
C TYR A 315 -11.78 -16.78 -10.75
N ALA A 316 -12.56 -17.83 -11.01
CA ALA A 316 -13.59 -17.84 -12.04
C ALA A 316 -14.72 -16.84 -11.73
N SER A 317 -15.21 -16.80 -10.49
CA SER A 317 -16.24 -15.85 -10.06
C SER A 317 -15.80 -14.39 -10.21
N ARG A 318 -14.55 -14.06 -9.83
CA ARG A 318 -13.94 -12.74 -10.08
C ARG A 318 -13.99 -12.37 -11.56
N SER A 319 -13.62 -13.31 -12.44
CA SER A 319 -13.57 -13.08 -13.87
C SER A 319 -14.96 -12.74 -14.44
N LYS A 320 -15.99 -13.51 -14.05
CA LYS A 320 -17.40 -13.24 -14.40
C LYS A 320 -17.85 -11.87 -13.88
N PHE A 321 -17.51 -11.52 -12.64
CA PHE A 321 -17.87 -10.23 -12.06
C PHE A 321 -17.25 -9.05 -12.81
N LEU A 322 -15.95 -9.10 -13.09
CA LEU A 322 -15.23 -7.99 -13.73
C LEU A 322 -15.51 -7.85 -15.23
N HIS A 323 -15.72 -8.95 -15.95
CA HIS A 323 -15.83 -8.94 -17.42
C HIS A 323 -17.27 -9.08 -17.93
N GLU A 324 -18.12 -9.81 -17.21
CA GLU A 324 -19.50 -10.07 -17.62
C GLU A 324 -20.52 -9.28 -16.77
N GLY A 325 -20.07 -8.63 -15.68
CA GLY A 325 -20.95 -7.91 -14.76
C GLY A 325 -21.85 -8.82 -13.93
N ILE A 326 -21.51 -10.12 -13.83
CA ILE A 326 -22.30 -11.10 -13.10
C ILE A 326 -21.96 -11.02 -11.60
N HIS A 327 -22.96 -10.68 -10.79
CA HIS A 327 -22.86 -10.63 -9.34
C HIS A 327 -23.06 -12.01 -8.70
N SER A 328 -22.41 -12.25 -7.56
CA SER A 328 -22.61 -13.51 -6.82
C SER A 328 -23.93 -13.55 -6.05
N SER A 329 -24.63 -12.41 -5.90
CA SER A 329 -25.98 -12.33 -5.35
C SER A 329 -26.82 -11.23 -6.00
N THR A 330 -28.14 -11.30 -5.77
CA THR A 330 -29.10 -10.25 -6.12
C THR A 330 -29.31 -9.22 -5.02
N ASN A 331 -28.67 -9.37 -3.85
CA ASN A 331 -28.76 -8.47 -2.69
C ASN A 331 -30.20 -8.10 -2.26
N ASN A 332 -31.13 -9.04 -2.38
CA ASN A 332 -32.55 -8.83 -2.09
C ASN A 332 -33.00 -9.56 -0.81
N TYR A 333 -32.06 -9.98 0.05
CA TYR A 333 -32.40 -10.60 1.33
C TYR A 333 -32.82 -9.56 2.38
N PHE A 334 -34.10 -9.60 2.78
CA PHE A 334 -34.66 -8.77 3.85
C PHE A 334 -35.29 -9.63 4.97
N GLY A 335 -34.62 -10.73 5.33
CA GLY A 335 -35.11 -11.69 6.33
C GLY A 335 -36.03 -12.80 5.78
N LYS A 336 -36.29 -12.79 4.46
CA LYS A 336 -37.01 -13.84 3.74
C LYS A 336 -36.33 -14.09 2.39
N SER A 337 -36.35 -15.35 1.95
CA SER A 337 -35.82 -15.77 0.66
C SER A 337 -36.92 -16.44 -0.15
N ILE A 338 -37.03 -16.09 -1.43
CA ILE A 338 -37.90 -16.78 -2.39
C ILE A 338 -36.98 -17.48 -3.39
N PRO A 339 -36.91 -18.82 -3.41
CA PRO A 339 -36.08 -19.54 -4.36
C PRO A 339 -36.51 -19.25 -5.80
N GLN A 340 -35.56 -18.78 -6.62
CA GLN A 340 -35.77 -18.52 -8.04
C GLN A 340 -34.61 -19.13 -8.83
N LEU A 341 -34.90 -19.78 -9.96
CA LEU A 341 -33.87 -20.36 -10.83
C LEU A 341 -33.07 -19.27 -11.52
N SER A 342 -31.76 -19.49 -11.67
CA SER A 342 -30.87 -18.60 -12.40
C SER A 342 -29.98 -19.40 -13.35
N PRO A 343 -30.01 -19.11 -14.67
CA PRO A 343 -29.17 -19.82 -15.64
C PRO A 343 -27.68 -19.46 -15.53
N ASN A 344 -27.36 -18.34 -14.86
CA ASN A 344 -26.00 -17.79 -14.76
C ASN A 344 -25.34 -18.09 -13.40
N SER A 345 -26.08 -18.70 -12.46
CA SER A 345 -25.58 -19.05 -11.13
C SER A 345 -25.00 -20.46 -11.11
N ASP A 346 -23.87 -20.63 -10.44
CA ASP A 346 -23.25 -21.95 -10.27
C ASP A 346 -24.13 -22.92 -9.45
N SER A 347 -25.01 -22.40 -8.58
CA SER A 347 -25.99 -23.21 -7.82
C SER A 347 -27.28 -23.49 -8.59
N GLY A 348 -27.46 -22.89 -9.77
CA GLY A 348 -28.71 -22.92 -10.53
C GLY A 348 -29.82 -22.03 -9.95
N CYS A 349 -29.54 -21.28 -8.88
CA CYS A 349 -30.51 -20.42 -8.19
C CYS A 349 -29.97 -19.00 -8.00
N HIS A 350 -30.87 -18.02 -7.98
CA HIS A 350 -30.55 -16.67 -7.51
C HIS A 350 -30.19 -16.71 -6.03
N MET A 351 -28.98 -16.26 -5.71
CA MET A 351 -28.54 -16.12 -4.34
C MET A 351 -29.01 -14.77 -3.79
N PRO A 352 -29.87 -14.73 -2.76
CA PRO A 352 -30.43 -13.46 -2.26
C PRO A 352 -29.42 -12.65 -1.44
N ALA A 353 -28.38 -13.30 -0.91
CA ALA A 353 -27.27 -12.68 -0.21
C ALA A 353 -25.95 -13.37 -0.57
N THR A 354 -24.85 -12.62 -0.51
CA THR A 354 -23.50 -13.19 -0.61
C THR A 354 -23.07 -13.73 0.75
N ILE A 355 -22.29 -14.81 0.79
CA ILE A 355 -21.66 -15.29 2.03
C ILE A 355 -20.32 -14.56 2.19
N MET A 356 -20.01 -14.12 3.41
CA MET A 356 -18.71 -13.50 3.70
C MET A 356 -17.57 -14.46 3.34
N PRO A 357 -16.55 -14.03 2.57
CA PRO A 357 -15.52 -14.92 2.05
C PRO A 357 -14.41 -15.17 3.10
N ILE A 358 -14.81 -15.60 4.31
CA ILE A 358 -13.91 -15.81 5.46
C ILE A 358 -12.82 -16.82 5.11
N ASN A 359 -13.20 -17.99 4.60
CA ASN A 359 -12.23 -19.02 4.24
C ASN A 359 -11.23 -18.52 3.18
N LEU A 360 -11.68 -17.70 2.21
CA LEU A 360 -10.79 -17.11 1.22
C LEU A 360 -9.78 -16.17 1.90
N ARG A 361 -10.23 -15.30 2.81
CA ARG A 361 -9.35 -14.44 3.61
C ARG A 361 -8.29 -15.29 4.33
N ASP A 362 -8.73 -16.29 5.08
CA ASP A 362 -7.86 -17.09 5.94
C ASP A 362 -6.80 -17.84 5.10
N TYR A 363 -7.18 -18.45 3.98
CA TYR A 363 -6.24 -19.10 3.06
C TYR A 363 -5.27 -18.12 2.40
N VAL A 364 -5.73 -16.92 2.01
CA VAL A 364 -4.84 -15.90 1.43
C VAL A 364 -3.83 -15.45 2.47
N SER A 365 -4.29 -15.15 3.68
CA SER A 365 -3.46 -14.75 4.81
C SER A 365 -2.39 -15.81 5.13
N TYR A 366 -2.79 -17.08 5.19
CA TYR A 366 -1.91 -18.23 5.39
C TYR A 366 -0.83 -18.35 4.32
N ILE A 367 -1.21 -18.29 3.03
CA ILE A 367 -0.26 -18.36 1.91
C ILE A 367 0.74 -17.19 1.96
N PHE A 368 0.29 -15.99 2.31
CA PHE A 368 1.19 -14.84 2.44
C PHE A 368 2.18 -15.00 3.60
N ARG A 369 1.73 -15.48 4.77
CA ARG A 369 2.63 -15.77 5.90
C ARG A 369 3.67 -16.82 5.52
N GLY A 370 3.24 -17.91 4.88
CA GLY A 370 4.15 -18.94 4.37
C GLY A 370 5.14 -18.41 3.32
N THR A 371 4.69 -17.52 2.43
CA THR A 371 5.56 -16.88 1.43
C THR A 371 6.58 -15.94 2.08
N ALA A 372 6.18 -15.19 3.11
CA ALA A 372 7.08 -14.33 3.88
C ALA A 372 8.23 -15.11 4.54
N ILE A 373 7.94 -16.31 5.06
CA ILE A 373 8.94 -17.22 5.63
C ILE A 373 9.88 -17.77 4.54
N ASN A 374 9.33 -18.17 3.39
CA ASN A 374 10.07 -18.87 2.34
C ASN A 374 10.84 -17.94 1.37
N GLY A 375 10.69 -16.62 1.48
CA GLY A 375 11.57 -15.63 0.83
C GLY A 375 10.84 -14.58 -0.01
N VAL A 376 10.89 -13.32 0.44
CA VAL A 376 10.29 -12.14 -0.22
C VAL A 376 11.27 -10.98 -0.45
N LEU A 377 12.54 -11.20 -0.11
CA LEU A 377 13.61 -10.21 -0.26
C LEU A 377 13.95 -10.00 -1.73
N LYS A 378 14.37 -8.79 -2.07
CA LYS A 378 15.00 -8.47 -3.35
C LYS A 378 16.34 -9.19 -3.44
N SER A 379 16.62 -9.79 -4.59
CA SER A 379 17.89 -10.43 -4.94
C SER A 379 18.99 -9.39 -5.15
#